data_AF-A0A956EL38-F1
#
_entry.id   AF-A0A956EL38-F1
#
_cell.length_a   1.000
_cell.length_b   1.000
_cell.length_c   1.000
_cell.angle_alpha   90.00
_cell.angle_beta   90.00
_cell.angle_gamma   90.00
#
_symmetry.space_group_name_H-M   'P 1'
#
loop_
_entity.id
_entity.type
_entity.pdbx_description
1 polymer ?
#
loop_
_entity_poly.entity_id
_entity_poly.type
_entity_poly.pdbx_seq_one_letter_code
_entity_poly.pdbx_strand_id
1 'polypeptide(L)'
;GLPDERQTIGFTVGIEIRDAAVGLPSFANVILGAWGPVLVYPIAREEDGRTLFRMTMDLPHSLPAKGARLADFLFDAFIPFLPSALAEQAAAAILGHRGHLEMAPTVNLPAPRAAFPGVALVGDAAGCSHPITASGMTMGLRDAETLGEEARRRARAPEGEPWLTSANLRRYRNEHDRYVPTRQALADAIYEAFRGGNEGARAIQRALFEYWESGPEARRRSMALLSCAEGRPRVFLSEYLKTARHALETSLVPRHAQHFPVRDRLRQVRGAVGLATTKLGLVADVMWAQVRPAWLPRD
;
A
#
# COMPACT_ATOMS: atom_id res chain seq x y z
N GLY A 1 -18.26 -1.82 23.88
CA GLY A 1 -16.92 -1.35 23.47
C GLY A 1 -16.90 -1.13 21.99
N LEU A 2 -15.90 -0.44 21.46
CA LEU A 2 -15.69 -0.37 20.01
C LEU A 2 -15.29 -1.76 19.50
N PRO A 3 -15.92 -2.31 18.45
CA PRO A 3 -15.56 -3.62 17.93
C PRO A 3 -14.14 -3.59 17.34
N ASP A 4 -13.36 -4.64 17.61
CA ASP A 4 -12.03 -4.82 17.04
C ASP A 4 -12.13 -5.79 15.86
N GLU A 5 -12.17 -5.23 14.65
CA GLU A 5 -12.28 -5.97 13.40
C GLU A 5 -10.92 -6.09 12.69
N ARG A 6 -9.81 -5.86 13.41
CA ARG A 6 -8.45 -5.94 12.84
C ARG A 6 -8.16 -7.36 12.36
N GLN A 7 -7.68 -7.45 11.13
CA GLN A 7 -7.21 -8.68 10.53
C GLN A 7 -5.73 -8.57 10.22
N THR A 8 -4.90 -9.44 10.79
CA THR A 8 -3.52 -9.58 10.34
C THR A 8 -3.55 -10.22 8.95
N ILE A 9 -2.97 -9.56 7.96
CA ILE A 9 -2.93 -10.03 6.56
C ILE A 9 -1.53 -10.49 6.13
N GLY A 10 -0.52 -10.21 6.95
CA GLY A 10 0.87 -10.55 6.66
C GLY A 10 1.80 -10.06 7.76
N PHE A 11 3.10 -10.07 7.45
CA PHE A 11 4.12 -9.44 8.27
C PHE A 11 5.11 -8.71 7.37
N THR A 12 5.87 -7.79 7.94
CA THR A 12 7.00 -7.17 7.27
C THR A 12 8.22 -7.34 8.16
N VAL A 13 9.30 -7.89 7.62
CA VAL A 13 10.59 -7.95 8.30
C VAL A 13 11.46 -6.78 7.84
N GLY A 14 12.22 -6.18 8.75
CA GLY A 14 13.14 -5.09 8.47
C GLY A 14 14.59 -5.47 8.75
N ILE A 15 15.50 -5.08 7.85
CA ILE A 15 16.95 -5.10 8.08
C ILE A 15 17.56 -3.75 7.71
N GLU A 16 18.74 -3.48 8.22
CA GLU A 16 19.48 -2.24 7.94
C GLU A 16 20.76 -2.55 7.16
N ILE A 17 21.03 -1.71 6.16
CA ILE A 17 22.19 -1.85 5.27
C ILE A 17 22.87 -0.49 5.16
N ARG A 18 24.19 -0.45 5.33
CA ARG A 18 24.98 0.77 5.09
C ARG A 18 25.37 0.86 3.63
N ASP A 19 25.20 2.04 3.05
CA ASP A 19 25.51 2.34 1.64
C ASP A 19 24.98 1.25 0.71
N ALA A 20 23.66 1.02 0.78
CA ALA A 20 22.99 0.00 0.00
C ALA A 20 23.29 0.19 -1.50
N ALA A 21 23.65 -0.90 -2.17
CA ALA A 21 24.02 -0.94 -3.59
C ALA A 21 22.78 -0.85 -4.49
N VAL A 22 22.09 0.29 -4.42
CA VAL A 22 20.91 0.63 -5.22
C VAL A 22 21.26 1.68 -6.27
N GLY A 23 20.54 1.67 -7.40
CA GLY A 23 20.86 2.55 -8.53
C GLY A 23 20.65 4.04 -8.25
N LEU A 24 19.65 4.38 -7.44
CA LEU A 24 19.33 5.77 -7.07
C LEU A 24 19.23 5.88 -5.53
N PRO A 25 20.33 6.24 -4.84
CA PRO A 25 20.41 6.16 -3.37
C PRO A 25 19.58 7.22 -2.63
N SER A 26 19.20 8.32 -3.29
CA SER A 26 18.31 9.34 -2.73
C SER A 26 16.82 9.03 -2.91
N PHE A 27 16.49 7.95 -3.63
CA PHE A 27 15.12 7.53 -3.89
C PHE A 27 14.80 6.25 -3.12
N ALA A 28 13.52 6.03 -2.82
CA ALA A 28 13.06 4.71 -2.43
C ALA A 28 13.13 3.76 -3.63
N ASN A 29 13.65 2.56 -3.41
CA ASN A 29 13.79 1.52 -4.41
C ASN A 29 12.76 0.43 -4.11
N VAL A 30 11.93 0.10 -5.08
CA VAL A 30 10.95 -1.00 -5.00
C VAL A 30 11.42 -2.10 -5.92
N ILE A 31 11.72 -3.27 -5.35
CA ILE A 31 12.23 -4.44 -6.08
C ILE A 31 11.15 -5.51 -6.05
N LEU A 32 10.82 -6.03 -7.23
CA LEU A 32 9.77 -7.02 -7.46
C LEU A 32 10.37 -8.30 -8.04
N GLY A 33 9.68 -9.43 -7.87
CA GLY A 33 10.09 -10.73 -8.42
C GLY A 33 10.42 -11.78 -7.36
N ALA A 34 10.75 -11.35 -6.15
CA ALA A 34 10.77 -12.20 -4.95
C ALA A 34 9.36 -12.67 -4.56
N TRP A 35 9.24 -13.43 -3.46
CA TRP A 35 7.93 -13.87 -2.95
C TRP A 35 6.94 -12.71 -2.74
N GLY A 36 7.43 -11.57 -2.26
CA GLY A 36 6.69 -10.32 -2.07
C GLY A 36 7.56 -9.11 -2.43
N PRO A 37 6.99 -7.89 -2.44
CA PRO A 37 7.75 -6.68 -2.72
C PRO A 37 8.85 -6.44 -1.67
N VAL A 38 10.00 -5.95 -2.13
CA VAL A 38 11.11 -5.49 -1.28
C VAL A 38 11.23 -3.98 -1.43
N LEU A 39 11.25 -3.25 -0.31
CA LEU A 39 11.47 -1.80 -0.30
C LEU A 39 12.82 -1.49 0.31
N VAL A 40 13.62 -0.65 -0.34
CA VAL A 40 14.91 -0.18 0.16
C VAL A 40 14.97 1.34 0.08
N TYR A 41 15.13 2.00 1.23
CA TYR A 41 15.11 3.46 1.29
C TYR A 41 16.06 4.00 2.38
N PRO A 42 16.68 5.17 2.15
CA PRO A 42 17.55 5.79 3.14
C PRO A 42 16.72 6.27 4.35
N ILE A 43 17.25 6.06 5.56
CA ILE A 43 16.60 6.47 6.82
C ILE A 43 17.45 7.43 7.65
N ALA A 44 18.77 7.40 7.50
CA ALA A 44 19.67 8.28 8.24
C ALA A 44 21.00 8.46 7.51
N ARG A 45 21.72 9.54 7.87
CA ARG A 45 23.12 9.73 7.52
C ARG A 45 23.94 9.61 8.80
N GLU A 46 24.87 8.66 8.82
CA GLU A 46 25.76 8.42 9.96
C GLU A 46 26.82 9.55 10.03
N GLU A 47 27.42 9.75 11.22
CA GLU A 47 28.44 10.78 11.44
C GLU A 47 29.67 10.63 10.55
N ASP A 48 30.01 9.38 10.19
CA ASP A 48 31.12 9.06 9.27
C ASP A 48 30.78 9.30 7.79
N GLY A 49 29.61 9.85 7.49
CA GLY A 49 29.18 10.23 6.16
C GLY A 49 28.50 9.13 5.35
N ARG A 50 28.44 7.90 5.88
CA ARG A 50 27.70 6.79 5.25
C ARG A 50 26.20 6.98 5.41
N THR A 51 25.44 6.37 4.51
CA THR A 51 23.98 6.44 4.54
C THR A 51 23.42 5.10 5.02
N LEU A 52 22.57 5.14 6.05
CA LEU A 52 21.86 3.99 6.56
C LEU A 52 20.56 3.81 5.78
N PHE A 53 20.36 2.62 5.23
CA PHE A 53 19.15 2.23 4.52
C PHE A 53 18.36 1.21 5.32
N ARG A 54 17.04 1.33 5.28
CA ARG A 54 16.11 0.28 5.69
C ARG A 54 15.74 -0.53 4.46
N MET A 55 15.91 -1.85 4.55
CA MET A 55 15.32 -2.82 3.63
C MET A 55 14.16 -3.51 4.35
N THR A 56 13.00 -3.56 3.70
CA THR A 56 11.83 -4.28 4.20
C THR A 56 11.41 -5.34 3.21
N MET A 57 11.03 -6.51 3.71
CA MET A 57 10.56 -7.64 2.93
C MET A 57 9.18 -8.05 3.46
N ASP A 58 8.21 -8.10 2.57
CA ASP A 58 6.85 -8.51 2.92
C ASP A 58 6.75 -10.04 3.08
N LEU A 59 6.01 -10.52 4.07
CA LEU A 59 5.93 -11.93 4.46
C LEU A 59 4.46 -12.40 4.54
N PRO A 60 4.19 -13.69 4.27
CA PRO A 60 2.83 -14.23 4.30
C PRO A 60 2.22 -14.17 5.69
N HIS A 61 0.88 -14.09 5.75
CA HIS A 61 0.11 -14.29 6.99
C HIS A 61 0.49 -15.61 7.70
N SER A 62 0.53 -16.69 6.93
CA SER A 62 0.99 -17.99 7.41
C SER A 62 2.51 -18.04 7.28
N LEU A 63 3.23 -17.52 8.29
CA LEU A 63 4.69 -17.54 8.31
C LEU A 63 5.19 -18.99 8.20
N PRO A 64 5.99 -19.33 7.17
CA PRO A 64 6.47 -20.70 6.94
C PRO A 64 7.47 -21.14 8.02
N ALA A 65 8.05 -20.18 8.74
CA ALA A 65 9.06 -20.38 9.77
C ALA A 65 9.06 -19.26 10.81
N LYS A 66 9.41 -19.59 12.05
CA LYS A 66 9.65 -18.63 13.15
C LYS A 66 11.08 -18.80 13.66
N GLY A 67 11.66 -17.74 14.25
CA GLY A 67 13.00 -17.78 14.83
C GLY A 67 14.09 -18.03 13.78
N ALA A 68 15.08 -18.87 14.07
CA ALA A 68 16.24 -19.11 13.19
C ALA A 68 15.85 -19.56 11.77
N ARG A 69 14.74 -20.28 11.62
CA ARG A 69 14.22 -20.75 10.32
C ARG A 69 13.66 -19.64 9.44
N LEU A 70 13.41 -18.44 10.00
CA LEU A 70 13.00 -17.28 9.21
C LEU A 70 14.13 -16.83 8.27
N ALA A 71 15.39 -16.86 8.76
CA ALA A 71 16.54 -16.49 7.94
C ALA A 71 16.61 -17.37 6.68
N ASP A 72 16.47 -18.69 6.82
CA ASP A 72 16.44 -19.62 5.69
C ASP A 72 15.37 -19.25 4.66
N PHE A 73 14.15 -18.94 5.12
CA PHE A 73 13.08 -18.46 4.24
C PHE A 73 13.47 -17.15 3.53
N LEU A 74 14.08 -16.20 4.24
CA LEU A 74 14.50 -14.94 3.63
C LEU A 74 15.57 -15.16 2.55
N PHE A 75 16.51 -16.07 2.83
CA PHE A 75 17.54 -16.48 1.88
C PHE A 75 16.93 -17.06 0.61
N ASP A 76 16.02 -18.02 0.73
CA ASP A 76 15.44 -18.68 -0.44
C ASP A 76 14.47 -17.77 -1.21
N ALA A 77 13.67 -16.98 -0.50
CA ALA A 77 12.53 -16.26 -1.07
C ALA A 77 12.88 -14.86 -1.61
N PHE A 78 13.97 -14.23 -1.14
CA PHE A 78 14.30 -12.84 -1.50
C PHE A 78 15.69 -12.69 -2.11
N ILE A 79 16.73 -13.27 -1.50
CA ILE A 79 18.12 -12.97 -1.88
C ILE A 79 18.42 -13.23 -3.38
N PRO A 80 18.00 -14.35 -4.00
CA PRO A 80 18.24 -14.61 -5.42
C PRO A 80 17.58 -13.61 -6.38
N PHE A 81 16.61 -12.83 -5.91
CA PHE A 81 15.83 -11.90 -6.72
C PHE A 81 16.30 -10.46 -6.59
N LEU A 82 17.30 -10.19 -5.74
CA LEU A 82 17.91 -8.88 -5.59
C LEU A 82 19.04 -8.68 -6.62
N PRO A 83 19.35 -7.42 -7.00
CA PRO A 83 20.58 -7.10 -7.71
C PRO A 83 21.81 -7.64 -6.95
N SER A 84 22.80 -8.21 -7.65
CA SER A 84 23.88 -9.00 -7.04
C SER A 84 24.58 -8.32 -5.85
N ALA A 85 25.03 -7.08 -6.02
CA ALA A 85 25.72 -6.33 -4.96
C ALA A 85 24.81 -6.08 -3.75
N LEU A 86 23.52 -5.81 -3.97
CA LEU A 86 22.55 -5.64 -2.89
C LEU A 86 22.20 -6.98 -2.22
N ALA A 87 22.17 -8.07 -3.00
CA ALA A 87 21.94 -9.42 -2.49
C ALA A 87 23.01 -9.84 -1.49
N GLU A 88 24.29 -9.59 -1.81
CA GLU A 88 25.42 -9.84 -0.91
C GLU A 88 25.32 -9.02 0.38
N GLN A 89 25.01 -7.72 0.27
CA GLN A 89 24.81 -6.85 1.43
C GLN A 89 23.63 -7.29 2.31
N ALA A 90 22.51 -7.67 1.71
CA ALA A 90 21.33 -8.15 2.42
C ALA A 90 21.60 -9.48 3.13
N ALA A 91 22.26 -10.43 2.46
CA ALA A 91 22.68 -11.70 3.05
C ALA A 91 23.61 -11.48 4.25
N ALA A 92 24.61 -10.61 4.13
CA ALA A 92 25.51 -10.27 5.21
C ALA A 92 24.78 -9.61 6.40
N ALA A 93 23.83 -8.72 6.13
CA ALA A 93 23.02 -8.07 7.16
C ALA A 93 22.12 -9.07 7.91
N ILE A 94 21.52 -10.04 7.22
CA ILE A 94 20.71 -11.10 7.83
C ILE A 94 21.57 -12.01 8.72
N LEU A 95 22.72 -12.49 8.21
CA LEU A 95 23.61 -13.40 8.95
C LEU A 95 24.31 -12.72 10.13
N GLY A 96 24.65 -11.44 9.97
CA GLY A 96 25.32 -10.64 11.00
C GLY A 96 24.38 -10.14 12.10
N HIS A 97 23.06 -10.26 11.92
CA HIS A 97 22.10 -9.77 12.89
C HIS A 97 22.16 -10.57 14.19
N ARG A 98 22.30 -9.88 15.32
CA ARG A 98 22.33 -10.53 16.64
C ARG A 98 20.90 -10.62 17.18
N GLY A 99 20.42 -11.84 17.40
CA GLY A 99 19.10 -12.08 17.96
C GLY A 99 18.01 -12.26 16.89
N HIS A 100 16.79 -11.83 17.18
CA HIS A 100 15.66 -11.97 16.27
C HIS A 100 15.54 -10.74 15.37
N LEU A 101 15.34 -10.99 14.08
CA LEU A 101 15.00 -9.94 13.12
C LEU A 101 13.70 -9.24 13.54
N GLU A 102 13.70 -7.91 13.44
CA GLU A 102 12.52 -7.11 13.72
C GLU A 102 11.42 -7.39 12.69
N MET A 103 10.23 -7.71 13.19
CA MET A 103 9.04 -7.93 12.37
C MET A 103 7.86 -7.13 12.91
N ALA A 104 7.07 -6.58 12.00
CA ALA A 104 5.80 -5.94 12.30
C ALA A 104 4.66 -6.69 11.61
N PRO A 105 3.51 -6.88 12.28
CA PRO A 105 2.33 -7.42 11.61
C PRO A 105 1.77 -6.42 10.61
N THR A 106 1.45 -6.89 9.42
CA THR A 106 0.68 -6.15 8.43
C THR A 106 -0.80 -6.33 8.75
N VAL A 107 -1.49 -5.24 9.08
CA VAL A 107 -2.89 -5.27 9.53
C VAL A 107 -3.78 -4.58 8.50
N ASN A 108 -4.92 -5.22 8.21
CA ASN A 108 -6.05 -4.58 7.57
C ASN A 108 -7.11 -4.28 8.63
N LEU A 109 -7.58 -3.05 8.67
CA LEU A 109 -8.70 -2.63 9.51
C LEU A 109 -9.70 -1.91 8.60
N PRO A 110 -10.74 -2.60 8.11
CA PRO A 110 -11.75 -1.99 7.26
C PRO A 110 -12.48 -0.90 8.04
N ALA A 111 -12.33 0.35 7.60
CA ALA A 111 -12.65 1.59 8.31
C ALA A 111 -13.89 1.54 9.24
N PRO A 112 -13.73 1.15 10.52
CA PRO A 112 -14.84 0.98 11.44
C PRO A 112 -15.14 2.36 12.00
N ARG A 113 -15.96 3.15 11.27
CA ARG A 113 -16.55 4.43 11.71
C ARG A 113 -15.65 5.23 12.68
N ALA A 114 -14.85 6.18 12.20
CA ALA A 114 -13.88 6.89 13.04
C ALA A 114 -14.43 7.84 14.14
N ALA A 115 -15.76 7.95 14.31
CA ALA A 115 -16.36 8.87 15.27
C ALA A 115 -17.59 8.31 15.98
N PHE A 116 -17.56 8.40 17.31
CA PHE A 116 -18.60 7.99 18.26
C PHE A 116 -18.91 9.15 19.22
N PRO A 117 -20.06 9.15 19.91
CA PRO A 117 -20.31 10.13 20.96
C PRO A 117 -19.18 10.09 22.00
N GLY A 118 -18.48 11.22 22.18
CA GLY A 118 -17.38 11.34 23.13
C GLY A 118 -16.02 10.81 22.66
N VAL A 119 -15.91 10.23 21.45
CA VAL A 119 -14.67 9.59 20.96
C VAL A 119 -14.46 9.84 19.47
N ALA A 120 -13.24 10.24 19.09
CA ALA A 120 -12.75 10.22 17.72
C ALA A 120 -11.53 9.29 17.63
N LEU A 121 -11.56 8.34 16.70
CA LEU A 121 -10.41 7.51 16.36
C LEU A 121 -9.54 8.28 15.36
N VAL A 122 -8.22 8.09 15.39
CA VAL A 122 -7.28 8.76 14.47
C VAL A 122 -6.18 7.80 14.03
N GLY A 123 -5.59 8.06 12.86
CA GLY A 123 -4.50 7.25 12.31
C GLY A 123 -4.92 5.79 12.11
N ASP A 124 -4.03 4.86 12.41
CA ASP A 124 -4.27 3.42 12.20
C ASP A 124 -5.44 2.87 13.03
N ALA A 125 -5.84 3.55 14.11
CA ALA A 125 -7.04 3.19 14.87
C ALA A 125 -8.34 3.52 14.12
N ALA A 126 -8.31 4.50 13.20
CA ALA A 126 -9.45 4.90 12.38
C ALA A 126 -9.55 4.09 11.07
N GLY A 127 -8.48 3.39 10.71
CA GLY A 127 -8.42 2.43 9.62
C GLY A 127 -6.97 2.12 9.27
N CYS A 128 -6.67 0.91 8.80
CA CYS A 128 -5.32 0.46 8.50
C CYS A 128 -5.34 -0.41 7.24
N SER A 129 -4.25 -0.44 6.48
CA SER A 129 -4.09 -1.25 5.27
C SER A 129 -2.63 -1.64 5.09
N HIS A 130 -2.34 -2.42 4.05
CA HIS A 130 -0.97 -2.76 3.68
C HIS A 130 -0.06 -1.51 3.60
N PRO A 131 1.15 -1.53 4.17
CA PRO A 131 2.06 -0.37 4.20
C PRO A 131 2.73 -0.07 2.85
N ILE A 132 2.35 -0.74 1.75
CA ILE A 132 3.07 -0.65 0.47
C ILE A 132 3.03 0.75 -0.14
N THR A 133 2.00 1.52 0.19
CA THR A 133 1.83 2.91 -0.25
C THR A 133 2.38 3.92 0.75
N ALA A 134 2.89 3.48 1.91
CA ALA A 134 3.40 4.32 3.00
C ALA A 134 2.46 5.48 3.41
N SER A 135 1.14 5.31 3.24
CA SER A 135 0.17 6.40 3.43
C SER A 135 -0.27 6.63 4.88
N GLY A 136 -0.02 5.69 5.80
CA GLY A 136 -0.54 5.70 7.17
C GLY A 136 -0.22 6.98 7.95
N MET A 137 1.06 7.40 8.00
CA MET A 137 1.47 8.62 8.69
C MET A 137 0.82 9.87 8.09
N THR A 138 0.76 9.95 6.75
CA THR A 138 0.09 11.05 6.05
C THR A 138 -1.38 11.15 6.46
N MET A 139 -2.06 10.02 6.68
CA MET A 139 -3.46 10.02 7.11
C MET A 139 -3.61 10.42 8.57
N GLY A 140 -2.75 9.93 9.47
CA GLY A 140 -2.77 10.37 10.86
C GLY A 140 -2.55 11.88 10.99
N LEU A 141 -1.68 12.47 10.15
CA LEU A 141 -1.49 13.92 10.10
C LEU A 141 -2.72 14.65 9.54
N ARG A 142 -3.38 14.11 8.51
CA ARG A 142 -4.64 14.67 8.00
C ARG A 142 -5.75 14.62 9.03
N ASP A 143 -5.88 13.53 9.78
CA ASP A 143 -6.84 13.43 10.87
C ASP A 143 -6.62 14.53 11.92
N ALA A 144 -5.36 14.72 12.32
CA ALA A 144 -4.96 15.77 13.26
C ALA A 144 -5.24 17.17 12.72
N GLU A 145 -4.97 17.43 11.44
CA GLU A 145 -5.27 18.70 10.78
C GLU A 145 -6.78 19.00 10.78
N THR A 146 -7.60 18.06 10.29
CA THR A 146 -9.05 18.22 10.23
C THR A 146 -9.64 18.42 11.62
N LEU A 147 -9.24 17.61 12.61
CA LEU A 147 -9.70 17.79 14.00
C LEU A 147 -9.24 19.12 14.60
N GLY A 148 -8.02 19.55 14.30
CA GLY A 148 -7.49 20.86 14.71
C GLY A 148 -8.29 22.03 14.14
N GLU A 149 -8.75 21.93 12.89
CA GLU A 149 -9.67 22.90 12.30
C GLU A 149 -11.03 22.92 13.00
N GLU A 150 -11.60 21.75 13.30
CA GLU A 150 -12.88 21.65 14.02
C GLU A 150 -12.76 22.20 15.45
N ALA A 151 -11.61 21.99 16.12
CA ALA A 151 -11.31 22.62 17.40
C ALA A 151 -11.24 24.15 17.28
N ARG A 152 -10.54 24.68 16.27
CA ARG A 152 -10.45 26.14 16.02
C ARG A 152 -11.82 26.77 15.76
N ARG A 153 -12.68 26.13 14.96
CA ARG A 153 -14.05 26.61 14.71
C ARG A 153 -14.88 26.72 15.99
N ARG A 154 -14.54 25.93 17.00
CA ARG A 154 -15.21 25.87 18.30
C ARG A 154 -14.45 26.57 19.42
N ALA A 155 -13.41 27.35 19.11
CA ALA A 155 -12.60 28.02 20.12
C ALA A 155 -13.40 28.99 21.02
N ARG A 156 -14.59 29.42 20.59
CA ARG A 156 -15.50 30.31 21.35
C ARG A 156 -16.75 29.60 21.87
N ALA A 157 -16.79 28.27 21.84
CA ALA A 157 -17.92 27.52 22.38
C ALA A 157 -18.06 27.76 23.90
N PRO A 158 -19.28 27.82 24.44
CA PRO A 158 -19.50 27.94 25.87
C PRO A 158 -18.82 26.81 26.66
N GLU A 159 -18.35 27.14 27.85
CA GLU A 159 -17.83 26.16 28.81
C GLU A 159 -18.92 25.13 29.15
N GLY A 160 -18.57 23.84 29.12
CA GLY A 160 -19.51 22.74 29.36
C GLY A 160 -20.22 22.20 28.11
N GLU A 161 -20.09 22.83 26.94
CA GLU A 161 -20.61 22.24 25.70
C GLU A 161 -19.72 21.07 25.25
N PRO A 162 -20.25 19.84 25.09
CA PRO A 162 -19.45 18.71 24.66
C PRO A 162 -18.82 18.94 23.30
N TRP A 163 -17.50 18.76 23.20
CA TRP A 163 -16.78 18.94 21.94
C TRP A 163 -16.99 17.77 20.97
N LEU A 164 -16.83 16.53 21.44
CA LEU A 164 -16.88 15.31 20.63
C LEU A 164 -18.32 14.81 20.40
N THR A 165 -19.17 15.67 19.82
CA THR A 165 -20.52 15.28 19.40
C THR A 165 -20.53 14.80 17.96
N SER A 166 -21.54 13.99 17.60
CA SER A 166 -21.75 13.59 16.21
C SER A 166 -21.88 14.80 15.27
N ALA A 167 -22.43 15.92 15.76
CA ALA A 167 -22.59 17.15 14.99
C ALA A 167 -21.24 17.85 14.71
N ASN A 168 -20.41 17.97 15.75
CA ASN A 168 -19.10 18.63 15.65
C ASN A 168 -18.10 17.79 14.84
N LEU A 169 -18.21 16.45 14.91
CA LEU A 169 -17.36 15.53 14.16
C LEU A 169 -17.88 15.22 12.75
N ARG A 170 -18.95 15.86 12.27
CA ARG A 170 -19.51 15.58 10.93
C ARG A 170 -18.47 15.78 9.83
N ARG A 171 -17.69 16.86 9.89
CA ARG A 171 -16.69 17.15 8.86
C ARG A 171 -15.55 16.15 8.91
N TYR A 172 -15.00 15.90 10.10
CA TYR A 172 -14.01 14.85 10.32
C TYR A 172 -14.47 13.50 9.75
N ARG A 173 -15.67 13.06 10.11
CA ARG A 173 -16.28 11.83 9.62
C ARG A 173 -16.41 11.83 8.10
N ASN A 174 -16.93 12.89 7.50
CA ASN A 174 -17.13 12.97 6.06
C ASN A 174 -15.80 12.93 5.29
N GLU A 175 -14.75 13.56 5.80
CA GLU A 175 -13.42 13.52 5.18
C GLU A 175 -12.81 12.12 5.31
N HIS A 176 -12.77 11.58 6.53
CA HIS A 176 -12.31 10.22 6.84
C HIS A 176 -12.99 9.16 5.97
N ASP A 177 -14.32 9.19 5.91
CA ASP A 177 -15.14 8.21 5.23
C ASP A 177 -14.96 8.20 3.71
N ARG A 178 -14.41 9.28 3.15
CA ARG A 178 -14.05 9.37 1.73
C ARG A 178 -12.64 8.87 1.47
N TYR A 179 -11.66 9.34 2.22
CA TYR A 179 -10.27 9.08 1.87
C TYR A 179 -9.81 7.67 2.28
N VAL A 180 -10.32 7.11 3.39
CA VAL A 180 -9.86 5.80 3.88
C VAL A 180 -10.16 4.66 2.92
N PRO A 181 -11.40 4.44 2.45
CA PRO A 181 -11.67 3.34 1.51
C PRO A 181 -10.85 3.44 0.23
N THR A 182 -10.64 4.67 -0.26
CA THR A 182 -9.87 4.94 -1.49
C THR A 182 -8.42 4.51 -1.34
N ARG A 183 -7.77 4.83 -0.22
CA ARG A 183 -6.37 4.41 0.02
C ARG A 183 -6.24 2.91 0.28
N GLN A 184 -7.21 2.29 0.96
CA GLN A 184 -7.16 0.85 1.23
C GLN A 184 -7.23 0.10 -0.11
N ALA A 185 -8.17 0.49 -0.97
CA ALA A 185 -8.27 -0.03 -2.33
C ALA A 185 -7.00 0.19 -3.16
N LEU A 186 -6.38 1.37 -3.09
CA LEU A 186 -5.10 1.64 -3.75
C LEU A 186 -3.99 0.73 -3.20
N ALA A 187 -3.87 0.61 -1.87
CA ALA A 187 -2.87 -0.24 -1.24
C ALA A 187 -3.03 -1.70 -1.63
N ASP A 188 -4.26 -2.22 -1.62
CA ASP A 188 -4.56 -3.59 -2.00
C ASP A 188 -4.28 -3.85 -3.48
N ALA A 189 -4.64 -2.91 -4.36
CA ALA A 189 -4.37 -3.02 -5.80
C ALA A 189 -2.87 -3.00 -6.11
N ILE A 190 -2.11 -2.07 -5.50
CA ILE A 190 -0.67 -1.98 -5.68
C ILE A 190 0.02 -3.20 -5.09
N TYR A 191 -0.36 -3.62 -3.88
CA TYR A 191 0.23 -4.81 -3.25
C TYR A 191 0.01 -6.05 -4.11
N GLU A 192 -1.20 -6.28 -4.61
CA GLU A 192 -1.47 -7.43 -5.44
C GLU A 192 -0.66 -7.42 -6.75
N ALA A 193 -0.60 -6.27 -7.43
CA ALA A 193 0.20 -6.12 -8.64
C ALA A 193 1.69 -6.35 -8.34
N PHE A 194 2.21 -5.79 -7.25
CA PHE A 194 3.63 -5.90 -6.88
C PHE A 194 4.01 -7.30 -6.40
N ARG A 195 3.13 -7.98 -5.65
CA ARG A 195 3.36 -9.36 -5.21
C ARG A 195 3.36 -10.35 -6.38
N GLY A 196 2.58 -10.10 -7.43
CA GLY A 196 2.64 -10.91 -8.65
C GLY A 196 2.32 -12.40 -8.44
N GLY A 197 1.47 -12.73 -7.45
CA GLY A 197 1.24 -14.11 -7.01
C GLY A 197 0.48 -15.01 -7.98
N ASN A 198 -0.07 -14.46 -9.06
CA ASN A 198 -0.72 -15.21 -10.14
C ASN A 198 -0.45 -14.51 -11.49
N GLU A 199 -0.80 -15.16 -12.60
CA GLU A 199 -0.55 -14.62 -13.95
C GLU A 199 -1.24 -13.29 -14.22
N GLY A 200 -2.45 -13.09 -13.69
CA GLY A 200 -3.19 -11.84 -13.85
C GLY A 200 -2.53 -10.68 -13.09
N ALA A 201 -2.10 -10.90 -11.85
CA ALA A 201 -1.33 -9.93 -11.09
C ALA A 201 -0.01 -9.57 -11.78
N ARG A 202 0.70 -10.56 -12.36
CA ARG A 202 1.90 -10.32 -13.16
C ARG A 202 1.61 -9.56 -14.47
N ALA A 203 0.44 -9.77 -15.09
CA ALA A 203 0.03 -9.01 -16.26
C ALA A 203 -0.25 -7.54 -15.91
N ILE A 204 -0.95 -7.28 -14.80
CA ILE A 204 -1.18 -5.94 -14.27
C ILE A 204 0.16 -5.26 -13.93
N GLN A 205 1.08 -5.99 -13.29
CA GLN A 205 2.42 -5.50 -12.99
C GLN A 205 3.14 -5.03 -14.25
N ARG A 206 3.22 -5.87 -15.29
CA ARG A 206 3.85 -5.50 -16.57
C ARG A 206 3.19 -4.27 -17.19
N ALA A 207 1.87 -4.25 -17.25
CA ALA A 207 1.14 -3.11 -17.81
C ALA A 207 1.37 -1.80 -17.04
N LEU A 208 1.60 -1.88 -15.72
CA LEU A 208 1.95 -0.72 -14.90
C LEU A 208 3.34 -0.18 -15.26
N PHE A 209 4.34 -1.05 -15.46
CA PHE A 209 5.66 -0.65 -15.94
C PHE A 209 5.60 -0.10 -17.37
N GLU A 210 4.90 -0.77 -18.28
CA GLU A 210 4.68 -0.27 -19.66
C GLU A 210 4.04 1.12 -19.65
N TYR A 211 3.05 1.35 -18.78
CA TYR A 211 2.43 2.67 -18.59
C TYR A 211 3.44 3.71 -18.10
N TRP A 212 4.28 3.37 -17.12
CA TRP A 212 5.31 4.29 -16.63
C TRP A 212 6.40 4.58 -17.66
N GLU A 213 6.73 3.62 -18.51
CA GLU A 213 7.69 3.78 -19.61
C GLU A 213 7.11 4.63 -20.74
N SER A 214 5.77 4.65 -20.91
CA SER A 214 5.10 5.39 -21.98
C SER A 214 5.30 6.91 -21.91
N GLY A 215 5.67 7.47 -20.75
CA GLY A 215 6.12 8.86 -20.67
C GLY A 215 6.09 9.50 -19.26
N PRO A 216 6.66 10.71 -19.13
CA PRO A 216 6.75 11.43 -17.85
C PRO A 216 5.40 11.72 -17.20
N GLU A 217 4.37 12.02 -18.01
CA GLU A 217 3.03 12.33 -17.52
C GLU A 217 2.35 11.14 -16.84
N ALA A 218 2.54 9.93 -17.37
CA ALA A 218 2.04 8.69 -16.77
C ALA A 218 2.66 8.48 -15.38
N ARG A 219 3.99 8.60 -15.28
CA ARG A 219 4.71 8.54 -14.00
C ARG A 219 4.22 9.60 -13.03
N ARG A 220 4.09 10.86 -13.47
CA ARG A 220 3.64 11.98 -12.62
C ARG A 220 2.27 11.70 -12.00
N ARG A 221 1.32 11.16 -12.77
CA ARG A 221 -0.02 10.83 -12.28
C ARG A 221 -0.01 9.69 -11.26
N SER A 222 0.69 8.59 -11.55
CA SER A 222 0.82 7.51 -10.57
C SER A 222 1.51 7.97 -9.29
N MET A 223 2.58 8.75 -9.40
CA MET A 223 3.30 9.28 -8.24
C MET A 223 2.47 10.29 -7.44
N ALA A 224 1.60 11.07 -8.08
CA ALA A 224 0.68 11.97 -7.38
C ALA A 224 -0.34 11.20 -6.54
N LEU A 225 -0.80 10.04 -7.01
CA LEU A 225 -1.68 9.15 -6.24
C LEU A 225 -0.92 8.50 -5.07
N LEU A 226 0.27 7.94 -5.33
CA LEU A 226 1.08 7.27 -4.31
C LEU A 226 1.57 8.23 -3.21
N SER A 227 1.91 9.47 -3.57
CA SER A 227 2.33 10.51 -2.60
C SER A 227 1.15 11.12 -1.83
N CYS A 228 -0.08 10.67 -2.07
CA CYS A 228 -1.31 11.25 -1.55
C CYS A 228 -1.52 12.74 -1.94
N ALA A 229 -0.75 13.27 -2.89
CA ALA A 229 -0.91 14.63 -3.39
C ALA A 229 -2.19 14.80 -4.23
N GLU A 230 -2.60 13.75 -4.94
CA GLU A 230 -3.88 13.69 -5.63
C GLU A 230 -4.89 12.90 -4.80
N GLY A 231 -5.79 13.63 -4.13
CA GLY A 231 -6.86 13.05 -3.32
C GLY A 231 -8.15 12.78 -4.09
N ARG A 232 -8.25 13.17 -5.37
CA ARG A 232 -9.49 13.05 -6.14
C ARG A 232 -9.69 11.61 -6.65
N PRO A 233 -10.74 10.93 -6.20
CA PRO A 233 -11.00 9.52 -6.57
C PRO A 233 -11.33 9.33 -8.05
N ARG A 234 -11.89 10.36 -8.71
CA ARG A 234 -12.13 10.33 -10.17
C ARG A 234 -10.82 10.21 -10.95
N VAL A 235 -9.76 10.86 -10.46
CA VAL A 235 -8.43 10.77 -11.07
C VAL A 235 -7.88 9.36 -10.84
N PHE A 236 -7.96 8.83 -9.62
CA PHE A 236 -7.63 7.44 -9.28
C PHE A 236 -8.33 6.42 -10.20
N LEU A 237 -9.66 6.52 -10.35
CA LEU A 237 -10.43 5.62 -11.21
C LEU A 237 -10.02 5.74 -12.67
N SER A 238 -9.83 6.97 -13.17
CA SER A 238 -9.42 7.19 -14.55
C SER A 238 -8.05 6.58 -14.84
N GLU A 239 -7.12 6.65 -13.88
CA GLU A 239 -5.78 6.10 -14.02
C GLU A 239 -5.81 4.57 -13.91
N TYR A 240 -6.56 4.01 -12.94
CA TYR A 240 -6.76 2.56 -12.83
C TYR A 240 -7.38 1.97 -14.11
N LEU A 241 -8.43 2.60 -14.64
CA LEU A 241 -9.09 2.16 -15.89
C LEU A 241 -8.15 2.29 -17.10
N LYS A 242 -7.29 3.32 -17.16
CA LYS A 242 -6.26 3.44 -18.22
C LYS A 242 -5.24 2.32 -18.12
N THR A 243 -4.72 2.02 -16.93
CA THR A 243 -3.77 0.92 -16.72
C THR A 243 -4.41 -0.43 -17.02
N ALA A 244 -5.65 -0.67 -16.57
CA ALA A 244 -6.38 -1.90 -16.85
C ALA A 244 -6.68 -2.07 -18.34
N ARG A 245 -7.09 -0.99 -19.03
CA ARG A 245 -7.29 -0.98 -20.48
C ARG A 245 -6.00 -1.23 -21.22
N HIS A 246 -4.90 -0.60 -20.81
CA HIS A 246 -3.58 -0.84 -21.38
C HIS A 246 -3.16 -2.30 -21.21
N ALA A 247 -3.37 -2.88 -20.02
CA ALA A 247 -3.11 -4.30 -19.76
C ALA A 247 -3.94 -5.23 -20.65
N LEU A 248 -5.22 -4.90 -20.89
CA LEU A 248 -6.08 -5.62 -21.83
C LEU A 248 -5.57 -5.49 -23.26
N GLU A 249 -5.26 -4.27 -23.71
CA GLU A 249 -4.75 -3.99 -25.06
C GLU A 249 -3.41 -4.68 -25.32
N THR A 250 -2.45 -4.64 -24.38
CA THR A 250 -1.15 -5.30 -24.52
C THR A 250 -1.22 -6.82 -24.31
N SER A 251 -2.19 -7.32 -23.55
CA SER A 251 -2.48 -8.77 -23.49
C SER A 251 -3.17 -9.28 -24.77
N LEU A 252 -3.92 -8.42 -25.47
CA LEU A 252 -4.58 -8.73 -26.75
C LEU A 252 -3.66 -8.51 -27.95
N VAL A 253 -2.66 -7.64 -27.86
CA VAL A 253 -1.65 -7.42 -28.89
C VAL A 253 -0.52 -8.45 -28.71
N PRO A 254 -0.41 -9.45 -29.59
CA PRO A 254 0.44 -10.63 -29.41
C PRO A 254 1.91 -10.34 -29.74
N ARG A 255 2.53 -9.35 -29.09
CA ARG A 255 3.97 -9.08 -29.27
C ARG A 255 4.83 -9.80 -28.24
N HIS A 256 4.36 -9.97 -27.00
CA HIS A 256 5.10 -10.65 -25.93
C HIS A 256 4.69 -12.11 -25.69
N ALA A 257 3.60 -12.57 -26.34
CA ALA A 257 3.05 -13.93 -26.15
C ALA A 257 3.33 -14.88 -27.33
N GLN A 258 4.19 -14.50 -28.28
CA GLN A 258 4.50 -15.36 -29.45
C GLN A 258 5.23 -16.65 -29.06
N HIS A 259 5.92 -16.66 -27.92
CA HIS A 259 6.69 -17.81 -27.42
C HIS A 259 5.89 -18.76 -26.52
N PHE A 260 4.63 -18.45 -26.18
CA PHE A 260 3.83 -19.27 -25.26
C PHE A 260 2.72 -20.08 -25.98
N PRO A 261 2.50 -21.35 -25.60
CA PRO A 261 1.39 -22.16 -26.08
C PRO A 261 0.04 -21.44 -25.97
N VAL A 262 -0.89 -21.69 -26.92
CA VAL A 262 -2.23 -21.07 -26.98
C VAL A 262 -3.01 -21.20 -25.66
N ARG A 263 -2.76 -22.27 -24.89
CA ARG A 263 -3.40 -22.51 -23.59
C ARG A 263 -2.99 -21.49 -22.52
N ASP A 264 -1.74 -21.02 -22.53
CA ASP A 264 -1.23 -20.08 -21.54
C ASP A 264 -1.72 -18.65 -21.85
N ARG A 265 -1.89 -18.31 -23.13
CA ARG A 265 -2.58 -17.07 -23.55
C ARG A 265 -4.02 -17.00 -23.06
N LEU A 266 -4.78 -18.09 -23.18
CA LEU A 266 -6.15 -18.16 -22.70
C LEU A 266 -6.24 -18.11 -21.16
N ARG A 267 -5.25 -18.68 -20.45
CA ARG A 267 -5.14 -18.58 -18.98
C ARG A 267 -4.83 -17.16 -18.53
N GLN A 268 -3.92 -16.47 -19.21
CA GLN A 268 -3.59 -15.08 -18.90
C GLN A 268 -4.80 -14.14 -19.10
N VAL A 269 -5.52 -14.29 -20.22
CA VAL A 269 -6.74 -13.49 -20.49
C VAL A 269 -7.85 -13.82 -19.48
N ARG A 270 -8.12 -15.10 -19.20
CA ARG A 270 -9.12 -15.49 -18.20
C ARG A 270 -8.74 -15.03 -16.79
N GLY A 271 -7.46 -15.10 -16.42
CA GLY A 271 -6.94 -14.61 -15.15
C GLY A 271 -7.07 -13.10 -15.01
N ALA A 272 -6.74 -12.33 -16.06
CA ALA A 272 -6.91 -10.89 -16.08
C ALA A 272 -8.40 -10.47 -16.03
N VAL A 273 -9.28 -11.17 -16.75
CA VAL A 273 -10.74 -10.93 -16.70
C VAL A 273 -11.33 -11.31 -15.34
N GLY A 274 -10.90 -12.43 -14.74
CA GLY A 274 -11.30 -12.85 -13.39
C GLY A 274 -10.87 -11.84 -12.33
N LEU A 275 -9.67 -11.28 -12.46
CA LEU A 275 -9.21 -10.18 -11.61
C LEU A 275 -9.99 -8.90 -11.82
N ALA A 276 -10.21 -8.49 -13.08
CA ALA A 276 -11.00 -7.29 -13.39
C ALA A 276 -12.43 -7.38 -12.83
N THR A 277 -13.07 -8.55 -12.94
CA THR A 277 -14.43 -8.78 -12.40
C THR A 277 -14.47 -8.80 -10.87
N THR A 278 -13.50 -9.43 -10.21
CA THR A 278 -13.39 -9.39 -8.74
C THR A 278 -13.11 -7.96 -8.23
N LYS A 279 -12.35 -7.18 -9.01
CA LYS A 279 -12.00 -5.78 -8.69
C LYS A 279 -13.10 -4.77 -9.00
N LEU A 280 -14.16 -5.14 -9.75
CA LEU A 280 -15.34 -4.28 -9.89
C LEU A 280 -16.01 -4.01 -8.54
N GLY A 281 -15.97 -4.96 -7.60
CA GLY A 281 -16.45 -4.77 -6.23
C GLY A 281 -15.65 -3.71 -5.48
N LEU A 282 -14.32 -3.81 -5.49
CA LEU A 282 -13.42 -2.83 -4.86
C LEU A 282 -13.58 -1.42 -5.47
N VAL A 283 -13.72 -1.34 -6.80
CA VAL A 283 -14.01 -0.08 -7.50
C VAL A 283 -15.39 0.46 -7.14
N ALA A 284 -16.40 -0.41 -7.01
CA ALA A 284 -17.74 -0.03 -6.59
C ALA A 284 -17.75 0.48 -5.13
N ASP A 285 -16.99 -0.13 -4.23
CA ASP A 285 -16.87 0.30 -2.82
C ASP A 285 -16.20 1.67 -2.71
N VAL A 286 -15.12 1.90 -3.47
CA VAL A 286 -14.49 3.22 -3.57
C VAL A 286 -15.45 4.23 -4.15
N MET A 287 -16.16 3.90 -5.23
CA MET A 287 -17.10 4.82 -5.87
C MET A 287 -18.28 5.15 -4.96
N TRP A 288 -18.83 4.15 -4.27
CA TRP A 288 -19.87 4.32 -3.28
C TRP A 288 -19.42 5.25 -2.16
N ALA A 289 -18.24 5.03 -1.57
CA ALA A 289 -17.70 5.90 -0.52
C ALA A 289 -17.60 7.37 -0.94
N GLN A 290 -17.47 7.66 -2.24
CA GLN A 290 -17.34 9.03 -2.76
C GLN A 290 -18.66 9.71 -3.06
N VAL A 291 -19.66 8.95 -3.52
CA VAL A 291 -20.98 9.49 -3.86
C VAL A 291 -22.00 9.31 -2.73
N ARG A 292 -21.62 8.60 -1.65
CA ARG A 292 -22.47 8.33 -0.50
C ARG A 292 -22.94 9.64 0.14
N PRO A 293 -24.27 9.86 0.24
CA PRO A 293 -24.79 11.04 0.89
C PRO A 293 -24.44 11.07 2.39
N ALA A 294 -24.04 12.24 2.91
CA ALA A 294 -23.62 12.41 4.30
C ALA A 294 -24.74 12.12 5.34
N TRP A 295 -25.99 12.06 4.91
CA TRP A 295 -27.17 11.78 5.75
C TRP A 295 -27.53 10.29 5.82
N LEU A 296 -26.90 9.42 5.03
CA LEU A 296 -27.20 7.99 5.04
C LEU A 296 -26.60 7.33 6.31
N PRO A 297 -27.39 6.62 7.14
CA PRO A 297 -26.88 5.85 8.28
C PRO A 297 -25.93 4.74 7.82
N ARG A 298 -24.90 4.45 8.63
CA ARG A 298 -24.13 3.21 8.50
C ARG A 298 -24.72 2.22 9.51
N ASP A 299 -25.15 1.07 9.01
CA ASP A 299 -25.51 -0.09 9.84
C ASP A 299 -24.28 -0.63 10.59
#